data_AF-A0A839Q3L7-F1
#
_entry.id   AF-A0A839Q3L7-F1
#
_cell.length_a   1.000
_cell.length_b   1.000
_cell.length_c   1.000
_cell.angle_alpha   90.00
_cell.angle_beta   90.00
_cell.angle_gamma   90.00
#
_symmetry.space_group_name_H-M   'P 1'
#
loop_
_entity.id
_entity.type
_entity.pdbx_description
1 polymer ?
#
loop_
_entity_poly.entity_id
_entity_poly.type
_entity_poly.pdbx_seq_one_letter_code
_entity_poly.pdbx_strand_id
1 'polypeptide(L)'
;MNPSWDFTSFVTRPAMAVAFAAVTSALTLAGTPTPVASAAPGTCAASEVARTVAEVATYTGNYLEANPKTDQAITAATQQQSGPESVAALKAYFDANPQVASDLQRLQRPLVTLSATCNLPITLPQVLGLMQAAQQGPAQPAAQNVGAAR
;
A
#
# COMPACT_ATOMS: atom_id res chain seq x y z
N MET A 1 -3.90 1.13 21.07
CA MET A 1 -2.70 0.30 20.82
C MET A 1 -1.91 0.98 19.71
N ASN A 2 -0.68 1.38 19.99
CA ASN A 2 0.22 2.11 19.10
C ASN A 2 1.44 1.18 18.89
N PRO A 3 1.81 0.76 17.66
CA PRO A 3 2.97 -0.08 17.47
C PRO A 3 4.22 0.81 17.45
N SER A 4 4.82 0.99 18.62
CA SER A 4 6.19 1.49 18.74
C SER A 4 7.13 0.39 18.22
N TRP A 5 7.59 0.58 16.98
CA TRP A 5 8.70 -0.19 16.43
C TRP A 5 9.98 0.32 17.09
N ASP A 6 10.40 -0.35 18.16
CA ASP A 6 11.62 -0.05 18.91
C ASP A 6 12.88 -0.30 18.06
N PHE A 7 13.30 0.71 17.30
CA PHE A 7 14.62 0.77 16.64
C PHE A 7 15.79 0.86 17.65
N THR A 8 15.49 1.10 18.92
CA THR A 8 16.46 1.43 19.98
C THR A 8 17.30 0.24 20.45
N SER A 9 16.86 -1.01 20.24
CA SER A 9 17.58 -2.20 20.72
C SER A 9 18.93 -2.46 20.02
N PHE A 10 19.22 -1.80 18.90
CA PHE A 10 20.52 -1.94 18.21
C PHE A 10 21.63 -1.03 18.75
N VAL A 11 21.31 -0.08 19.64
CA VAL A 11 22.23 1.02 20.01
C VAL A 11 22.85 0.85 21.41
N THR A 12 22.58 -0.24 22.13
CA THR A 12 23.07 -0.44 23.50
C THR A 12 24.26 -1.40 23.59
N ARG A 13 25.35 -1.11 22.87
CA ARG A 13 26.70 -1.57 23.27
C ARG A 13 27.61 -0.34 23.36
N PRO A 14 27.94 0.14 24.57
CA PRO A 14 28.76 1.33 24.74
C PRO A 14 30.24 0.98 24.63
N ALA A 15 30.96 1.59 23.69
CA ALA A 15 32.28 2.17 23.91
C ALA A 15 32.84 2.76 22.60
N MET A 16 33.44 3.96 22.75
CA MET A 16 34.29 4.69 21.80
C MET A 16 33.57 5.58 20.78
N ALA A 17 33.51 6.86 21.15
CA ALA A 17 33.23 7.99 20.28
C ALA A 17 34.30 8.13 19.18
N VAL A 18 33.88 8.22 17.90
CA VAL A 18 34.65 8.89 16.83
C VAL A 18 33.66 9.46 15.80
N ALA A 19 33.76 10.79 15.62
CA ALA A 19 33.43 11.63 14.47
C ALA A 19 32.20 11.31 13.58
N PHE A 20 31.33 12.32 13.45
CA PHE A 20 30.38 12.46 12.34
C PHE A 20 31.12 12.46 10.99
N ALA A 21 31.17 11.30 10.34
CA ALA A 21 31.38 11.21 8.90
C ALA A 21 30.02 11.04 8.24
N ALA A 22 29.64 11.98 7.38
CA ALA A 22 28.50 11.84 6.50
C ALA A 22 28.73 10.62 5.60
N VAL A 23 28.13 9.49 5.94
CA VAL A 23 28.10 8.29 5.10
C VAL A 23 26.78 8.34 4.34
N THR A 24 26.84 8.78 3.09
CA THR A 24 25.89 8.37 2.07
C THR A 24 25.98 6.85 1.94
N SER A 25 25.16 6.12 2.68
CA SER A 25 25.07 4.67 2.56
C SER A 25 24.35 4.36 1.25
N ALA A 26 25.15 4.19 0.19
CA ALA A 26 24.78 3.40 -0.96
C ALA A 26 24.40 2.00 -0.44
N LEU A 27 23.11 1.70 -0.44
CA LEU A 27 22.59 0.38 -0.13
C LEU A 27 22.96 -0.56 -1.28
N THR A 28 24.13 -1.20 -1.19
CA THR A 28 24.48 -2.32 -2.07
C THR A 28 23.71 -3.55 -1.60
N LEU A 29 22.48 -3.69 -2.10
CA LEU A 29 21.72 -4.93 -1.95
C LEU A 29 22.38 -5.98 -2.86
N ALA A 30 23.16 -6.88 -2.26
CA ALA A 30 23.62 -8.10 -2.91
C ALA A 30 22.43 -9.07 -3.09
N GLY A 31 21.48 -8.67 -3.91
CA GLY A 31 20.50 -9.53 -4.56
C GLY A 31 20.84 -9.54 -6.04
N THR A 32 20.70 -10.68 -6.70
CA THR A 32 20.79 -10.74 -8.16
C THR A 32 19.96 -9.59 -8.76
N PRO A 33 20.51 -8.78 -9.69
CA PRO A 33 19.72 -7.77 -10.37
C PRO A 33 18.67 -8.49 -11.20
N THR A 34 17.49 -8.71 -10.62
CA THR A 34 16.31 -8.97 -11.43
C THR A 34 16.13 -7.73 -12.32
N PRO A 35 15.88 -7.90 -13.62
CA PRO A 35 15.64 -6.76 -14.48
C PRO A 35 14.35 -6.10 -14.00
N VAL A 36 14.48 -5.06 -13.16
CA VAL A 36 13.43 -4.05 -13.05
C VAL A 36 13.32 -3.48 -14.45
N ALA A 37 12.21 -3.78 -15.12
CA ALA A 37 11.87 -3.16 -16.39
C ALA A 37 12.12 -1.66 -16.20
N SER A 38 13.12 -1.13 -16.90
CA SER A 38 13.54 0.25 -16.76
C SER A 38 12.45 1.12 -17.35
N ALA A 39 11.45 1.43 -16.54
CA ALA A 39 10.51 2.50 -16.76
C ALA A 39 11.35 3.75 -17.05
N ALA A 40 11.04 4.45 -18.15
CA ALA A 40 11.68 5.69 -18.54
C ALA A 40 11.85 6.62 -17.32
N PRO A 41 12.98 7.34 -17.20
CA PRO A 41 13.26 8.16 -16.03
C PRO A 41 12.16 9.21 -15.87
N GLY A 42 11.37 9.07 -14.80
CA GLY A 42 10.54 10.14 -14.27
C GLY A 42 9.06 9.84 -14.10
N THR A 43 8.38 9.11 -14.99
CA THR A 43 6.90 9.02 -14.97
C THR A 43 6.32 7.64 -14.63
N CYS A 44 7.02 6.55 -14.97
CA CYS A 44 6.54 5.19 -14.73
C CYS A 44 7.27 4.48 -13.58
N ALA A 45 8.03 5.23 -12.79
CA ALA A 45 8.66 4.73 -11.58
C ALA A 45 7.59 4.42 -10.51
N ALA A 46 7.86 3.41 -9.67
CA ALA A 46 6.97 3.05 -8.56
C ALA A 46 6.68 4.24 -7.62
N SER A 47 7.64 5.15 -7.46
CA SER A 47 7.47 6.39 -6.68
C SER A 47 6.39 7.31 -7.25
N GLU A 48 6.27 7.43 -8.57
CA GLU A 48 5.23 8.25 -9.20
C GLU A 48 3.86 7.59 -9.17
N VAL A 49 3.82 6.26 -9.31
CA VAL A 49 2.59 5.49 -9.09
C VAL A 49 2.08 5.73 -7.68
N ALA A 50 2.96 5.65 -6.68
CA ALA A 50 2.61 5.93 -5.28
C ALA A 50 2.14 7.37 -5.06
N ARG A 51 2.81 8.37 -5.67
CA ARG A 51 2.38 9.78 -5.63
C ARG A 51 1.00 9.99 -6.25
N THR A 52 0.73 9.34 -7.39
CA THR A 52 -0.58 9.40 -8.06
C THR A 52 -1.67 8.76 -7.20
N VAL A 53 -1.38 7.60 -6.58
CA VAL A 53 -2.31 6.96 -5.64
C VAL A 53 -2.60 7.88 -4.46
N ALA A 54 -1.56 8.52 -3.89
CA ALA A 54 -1.72 9.46 -2.79
C ALA A 54 -2.59 10.67 -3.20
N GLU A 55 -2.36 11.24 -4.38
CA GLU A 55 -3.17 12.33 -4.93
C GLU A 55 -4.64 11.95 -5.11
N VAL A 56 -4.92 10.79 -5.71
CA VAL A 56 -6.29 10.26 -5.86
C VAL A 56 -6.95 10.06 -4.51
N ALA A 57 -6.21 9.53 -3.53
CA ALA A 57 -6.70 9.36 -2.16
C ALA A 57 -7.03 10.71 -1.49
N THR A 58 -6.16 11.71 -1.63
CA THR A 58 -6.40 13.07 -1.12
C THR A 58 -7.65 13.69 -1.75
N TYR A 59 -7.80 13.62 -3.07
CA TYR A 59 -9.00 14.16 -3.72
C TYR A 59 -10.27 13.41 -3.34
N THR A 60 -10.18 12.09 -3.16
CA THR A 60 -11.29 11.29 -2.66
C THR A 60 -11.67 11.71 -1.24
N GLY A 61 -10.70 11.90 -0.34
CA GLY A 61 -10.93 12.42 1.01
C GLY A 61 -11.67 13.76 1.00
N ASN A 62 -11.14 14.74 0.26
CA ASN A 62 -11.77 16.06 0.13
C ASN A 62 -13.21 15.97 -0.44
N TYR A 63 -13.45 15.08 -1.40
CA TYR A 63 -14.79 14.85 -1.95
C TYR A 63 -15.73 14.28 -0.89
N LEU A 64 -15.29 13.28 -0.13
CA LEU A 64 -16.10 12.67 0.93
C LEU A 64 -16.42 13.68 2.04
N GLU A 65 -15.45 14.48 2.48
CA GLU A 65 -15.67 15.56 3.45
C GLU A 65 -16.71 16.59 2.97
N ALA A 66 -16.70 16.91 1.67
CA ALA A 66 -17.71 17.78 1.06
C ALA A 66 -19.07 17.08 0.84
N ASN A 67 -19.13 15.75 0.95
CA ASN A 67 -20.31 14.92 0.72
C ASN A 67 -20.61 14.02 1.93
N PRO A 68 -21.07 14.59 3.08
CA PRO A 68 -21.19 13.87 4.35
C PRO A 68 -22.13 12.65 4.30
N LYS A 69 -23.14 12.66 3.43
CA LYS A 69 -24.00 11.48 3.23
C LYS A 69 -23.26 10.32 2.56
N THR A 70 -22.39 10.62 1.60
CA THR A 70 -21.56 9.62 0.92
C THR A 70 -20.47 9.12 1.85
N ASP A 71 -19.83 10.01 2.59
CA ASP A 71 -18.82 9.65 3.58
C ASP A 71 -19.38 8.69 4.63
N GLN A 72 -20.56 8.99 5.19
CA GLN A 72 -21.24 8.10 6.14
C GLN A 72 -21.59 6.74 5.52
N ALA A 73 -22.10 6.72 4.29
CA ALA A 73 -22.48 5.47 3.63
C ALA A 73 -21.27 4.58 3.35
N ILE A 74 -20.18 5.15 2.85
CA ILE A 74 -18.93 4.43 2.59
C ILE A 74 -18.31 3.98 3.92
N THR A 75 -18.27 4.85 4.94
CA THR A 75 -17.79 4.50 6.28
C THR A 75 -18.57 3.33 6.87
N ALA A 76 -19.90 3.35 6.80
CA ALA A 76 -20.74 2.25 7.27
C ALA A 76 -20.42 0.94 6.52
N ALA A 77 -20.26 0.98 5.19
CA ALA A 77 -19.89 -0.19 4.41
C ALA A 77 -18.50 -0.73 4.75
N THR A 78 -17.55 0.14 5.13
CA THR A 78 -16.20 -0.28 5.58
C THR A 78 -16.18 -0.88 6.99
N GLN A 79 -17.16 -0.56 7.83
CA GLN A 79 -17.30 -1.16 9.16
C GLN A 79 -17.93 -2.55 9.11
N GLN A 80 -18.62 -2.90 8.02
CA GLN A 80 -19.06 -4.27 7.76
C GLN A 80 -17.85 -5.18 7.52
N GLN A 81 -18.02 -6.47 7.79
CA GLN A 81 -16.99 -7.48 7.53
C GLN A 81 -16.56 -7.41 6.07
N SER A 82 -15.25 -7.20 5.83
CA SER A 82 -14.67 -7.21 4.48
C SER A 82 -15.13 -8.43 3.71
N GLY A 83 -15.78 -8.22 2.56
CA GLY A 83 -16.30 -9.31 1.76
C GLY A 83 -17.38 -8.90 0.76
N PRO A 84 -18.07 -9.89 0.16
CA PRO A 84 -19.10 -9.65 -0.85
C PRO A 84 -20.25 -8.75 -0.36
N GLU A 85 -20.61 -8.80 0.93
CA GLU A 85 -21.68 -7.98 1.50
C GLU A 85 -21.33 -6.49 1.48
N SER A 86 -20.14 -6.08 1.94
CA SER A 86 -19.70 -4.69 1.88
C SER A 86 -19.64 -4.17 0.44
N VAL A 87 -19.22 -5.02 -0.51
CA VAL A 87 -19.18 -4.66 -1.93
C VAL A 87 -20.60 -4.50 -2.50
N ALA A 88 -21.53 -5.38 -2.11
CA ALA A 88 -22.93 -5.27 -2.52
C ALA A 88 -23.60 -4.01 -1.97
N ALA A 89 -23.32 -3.65 -0.71
CA ALA A 89 -23.82 -2.43 -0.09
C ALA A 89 -23.31 -1.16 -0.81
N LEU A 90 -21.99 -1.11 -1.10
CA LEU A 90 -21.40 -0.01 -1.88
C LEU A 90 -21.98 0.06 -3.29
N LYS A 91 -22.18 -1.09 -3.94
CA LYS A 91 -22.81 -1.14 -5.27
C LYS A 91 -24.24 -0.58 -5.23
N ALA A 92 -25.07 -1.04 -4.28
CA ALA A 92 -26.44 -0.55 -4.13
C ALA A 92 -26.48 0.96 -3.88
N TYR A 93 -25.53 1.46 -3.08
CA TYR A 93 -25.38 2.90 -2.85
C TYR A 93 -25.06 3.65 -4.14
N PHE A 94 -24.08 3.20 -4.93
CA PHE A 94 -23.73 3.85 -6.20
C PHE A 94 -24.81 3.75 -7.27
N ASP A 95 -25.54 2.63 -7.34
CA ASP A 95 -26.68 2.47 -8.25
C ASP A 95 -27.79 3.47 -7.91
N ALA A 96 -28.01 3.78 -6.62
CA ALA A 96 -28.95 4.80 -6.16
C ALA A 96 -28.40 6.25 -6.27
N ASN A 97 -27.07 6.41 -6.40
CA ASN A 97 -26.39 7.71 -6.42
C ASN A 97 -25.44 7.80 -7.63
N PRO A 98 -25.97 7.85 -8.87
CA PRO A 98 -25.17 7.77 -10.09
C PRO A 98 -24.21 8.95 -10.28
N GLN A 99 -24.56 10.12 -9.74
CA GLN A 99 -23.66 11.28 -9.73
C GLN A 99 -22.42 11.02 -8.88
N VAL A 100 -22.60 10.47 -7.67
CA VAL A 100 -21.49 10.10 -6.78
C VAL A 100 -20.59 9.06 -7.43
N ALA A 101 -21.19 8.05 -8.07
CA ALA A 101 -20.45 7.05 -8.82
C ALA A 101 -19.58 7.69 -9.92
N SER A 102 -20.18 8.59 -10.72
CA SER A 102 -19.47 9.32 -11.77
C SER A 102 -18.34 10.21 -11.22
N ASP A 103 -18.57 10.91 -10.12
CA ASP A 103 -17.57 11.77 -9.50
C ASP A 103 -16.38 10.94 -8.99
N LEU A 104 -16.63 9.87 -8.23
CA LEU A 104 -15.56 8.99 -7.74
C LEU A 104 -14.81 8.29 -8.88
N GLN A 105 -15.49 7.92 -9.98
CA GLN A 105 -14.83 7.41 -11.19
C GLN A 105 -13.92 8.48 -11.82
N ARG A 106 -14.34 9.75 -11.84
CA ARG A 106 -13.49 10.85 -12.34
C ARG A 106 -12.26 11.06 -11.48
N LEU A 107 -12.37 10.94 -10.16
CA LEU A 107 -11.25 11.08 -9.24
C LEU A 107 -10.17 10.01 -9.46
N GLN A 108 -10.53 8.84 -9.98
CA GLN A 108 -9.59 7.76 -10.28
C GLN A 108 -8.87 7.91 -11.64
N ARG A 109 -9.26 8.88 -12.47
CA ARG A 109 -8.67 9.09 -13.81
C ARG A 109 -7.14 9.22 -13.84
N PRO A 110 -6.47 9.90 -12.88
CA PRO A 110 -5.01 9.98 -12.88
C PRO A 110 -4.37 8.59 -12.85
N LEU A 111 -4.91 7.69 -12.02
CA LEU A 111 -4.45 6.31 -11.88
C LEU A 111 -4.67 5.49 -13.15
N VAL A 112 -5.84 5.64 -13.79
CA VAL A 112 -6.16 4.96 -15.08
C VAL A 112 -5.28 5.48 -16.23
N THR A 113 -5.03 6.78 -16.25
CA THR A 113 -4.17 7.40 -17.28
C THR A 113 -2.73 6.91 -17.12
N LEU A 114 -2.25 6.84 -15.87
CA LEU A 114 -0.92 6.34 -15.59
C LEU A 114 -0.76 4.86 -15.93
N SER A 115 -1.75 4.01 -15.59
CA SER A 115 -1.69 2.58 -15.90
C SER A 115 -1.63 2.33 -17.41
N ALA A 116 -2.41 3.07 -18.20
CA ALA A 116 -2.39 3.01 -19.66
C ALA A 116 -1.06 3.50 -20.24
N THR A 117 -0.53 4.61 -19.71
CA THR A 117 0.73 5.21 -20.18
C THR A 117 1.93 4.31 -19.90
N CYS A 118 1.95 3.67 -18.74
CA CYS A 118 3.08 2.88 -18.27
C CYS A 118 2.92 1.37 -18.58
N ASN A 119 1.81 0.97 -19.21
CA ASN A 119 1.47 -0.42 -19.53
C ASN A 119 1.67 -1.37 -18.34
N LEU A 120 1.27 -0.95 -17.13
CA LEU A 120 1.41 -1.77 -15.92
C LEU A 120 0.38 -2.92 -15.97
N PRO A 121 0.81 -4.19 -16.01
CA PRO A 121 -0.11 -5.34 -15.92
C PRO A 121 -0.52 -5.61 -14.46
N ILE A 122 -0.83 -4.54 -13.70
CA ILE A 122 -1.10 -4.60 -12.27
C ILE A 122 -2.49 -3.99 -12.00
N THR A 123 -3.38 -4.81 -11.48
CA THR A 123 -4.72 -4.42 -11.03
C THR A 123 -4.70 -4.13 -9.52
N LEU A 124 -5.63 -3.30 -9.04
CA LEU A 124 -5.77 -3.03 -7.60
C LEU A 124 -5.85 -4.32 -6.74
N PRO A 125 -6.61 -5.37 -7.11
CA PRO A 125 -6.61 -6.64 -6.40
C PRO A 125 -5.23 -7.31 -6.32
N GLN A 126 -4.43 -7.24 -7.40
CA GLN A 126 -3.07 -7.79 -7.39
C GLN A 126 -2.15 -7.00 -6.45
N VAL A 127 -2.26 -5.67 -6.40
CA VAL A 127 -1.51 -4.84 -5.43
C VAL A 127 -1.89 -5.20 -4.00
N LEU A 128 -3.17 -5.35 -3.71
CA LEU A 128 -3.66 -5.80 -2.41
C LEU A 128 -3.10 -7.18 -2.03
N GLY A 129 -3.08 -8.12 -2.97
CA GLY A 129 -2.47 -9.44 -2.78
C GLY A 129 -0.97 -9.39 -2.50
N LEU A 130 -0.23 -8.52 -3.20
CA LEU A 130 1.20 -8.29 -2.95
C LEU A 130 1.44 -7.69 -1.55
N MET A 131 0.62 -6.74 -1.13
CA MET A 131 0.70 -6.15 0.22
C MET A 131 0.38 -7.18 1.31
N GLN A 132 -0.60 -8.07 1.08
CA GLN A 132 -0.91 -9.18 1.99
C GLN A 132 0.23 -10.18 2.06
N ALA A 133 0.87 -10.50 0.92
CA ALA A 133 2.05 -11.35 0.87
C ALA A 133 3.25 -10.71 1.57
N ALA A 134 3.43 -9.39 1.50
CA ALA A 134 4.49 -8.68 2.21
C ALA A 134 4.28 -8.64 3.73
N GLN A 135 3.02 -8.65 4.20
CA GLN A 135 2.69 -8.75 5.62
C GLN A 135 2.84 -10.17 6.19
N GLN A 136 2.79 -11.19 5.32
CA GLN A 136 3.24 -12.53 5.66
C GLN A 136 4.77 -12.51 5.67
N GLY A 137 5.36 -12.14 6.82
CA GLY A 137 6.81 -12.25 7.04
C GLY A 137 7.35 -13.62 6.58
N PRO A 138 8.67 -13.76 6.31
CA PRO A 138 9.23 -14.98 5.75
C PRO A 138 8.71 -16.18 6.52
N ALA A 139 8.02 -17.09 5.82
CA ALA A 139 7.47 -18.29 6.40
C ALA A 139 8.58 -18.96 7.21
N GLN A 140 8.51 -18.85 8.54
CA GLN A 140 9.42 -19.58 9.40
C GLN A 140 9.17 -21.05 9.07
N PRO A 141 10.17 -21.80 8.57
CA PRO A 141 9.99 -23.22 8.37
C PRO A 141 9.58 -23.77 9.73
N ALA A 142 8.40 -24.38 9.79
CA ALA A 142 7.91 -25.06 10.97
C ALA A 142 9.04 -25.99 11.42
N ALA A 143 9.76 -25.58 12.47
CA ALA A 143 10.76 -26.40 13.09
C ALA A 143 9.99 -27.63 13.57
N GLN A 144 10.22 -28.70 12.83
CA GLN A 144 9.65 -30.00 13.02
C GLN A 144 9.99 -30.36 14.47
N ASN A 145 8.97 -30.41 15.33
CA ASN A 145 9.07 -31.01 16.65
C ASN A 145 9.33 -32.51 16.44
N VAL A 146 10.54 -32.85 16.01
CA VAL A 146 11.07 -34.20 16.07
C VAL A 146 11.56 -34.37 17.50
N GLY A 147 10.81 -35.17 18.25
CA GLY A 147 11.08 -35.44 19.64
C GLY A 147 12.53 -35.89 19.86
N ALA A 148 13.16 -35.28 20.85
CA ALA A 148 14.31 -35.87 21.51
C ALA A 148 13.80 -36.44 22.84
N ALA A 149 13.42 -37.72 22.80
CA ALA A 149 13.52 -38.56 23.97
C ALA A 149 14.99 -38.61 24.39
N ARG A 150 15.29 -38.20 25.63
CA ARG A 150 16.24 -38.84 26.55
C ARG A 150 16.27 -38.13 27.89
#